data_AF-A0A227IG28-F1
#
_entry.id   AF-A0A227IG28-F1
#
_cell.length_a   1.000
_cell.length_b   1.000
_cell.length_c   1.000
_cell.angle_alpha   90.00
_cell.angle_beta   90.00
_cell.angle_gamma   90.00
#
_symmetry.space_group_name_H-M   'P 1'
#
loop_
_entity.id
_entity.type
_entity.pdbx_description
1 polymer ?
#
loop_
_entity_poly.entity_id
_entity_poly.type
_entity_poly.pdbx_seq_one_letter_code
_entity_poly.pdbx_strand_id
1 'polypeptide(L)' 'MQLHRIQGYIQTMYLAEYPDKLLLLDGASRADISHLKDFIEHQLH' A
#
# COMPACT_ATOMS: atom_id res chain seq x y z
N MET A 1 -13.18 6.39 -2.92
CA MET A 1 -12.27 6.35 -1.76
C MET A 1 -12.33 4.94 -1.21
N GLN A 2 -11.26 4.18 -1.39
CA GLN A 2 -11.15 2.79 -0.93
C GLN A 2 -9.92 2.67 -0.02
N LEU A 3 -10.03 1.81 1.00
CA LEU A 3 -8.92 1.53 1.92
C LEU A 3 -8.42 0.10 1.68
N HIS A 4 -7.15 0.00 1.32
CA HIS A 4 -6.48 -1.27 1.06
C HIS A 4 -5.59 -1.67 2.23
N ARG A 5 -5.52 -2.98 2.49
CA ARG A 5 -4.69 -3.56 3.55
C ARG A 5 -3.62 -4.43 2.90
N ILE A 6 -2.36 -4.06 3.08
CA ILE A 6 -1.22 -4.75 2.48
C ILE A 6 -0.42 -5.37 3.62
N GLN A 7 -0.18 -6.69 3.57
CA GLN A 7 0.65 -7.34 4.57
C GLN A 7 2.11 -6.97 4.33
N GLY A 8 2.69 -6.17 5.23
CA GLY A 8 4.11 -5.85 5.23
C GLY A 8 4.93 -6.89 5.99
N TYR A 9 6.23 -6.60 6.11
CA TYR A 9 7.22 -7.45 6.74
C TYR A 9 7.00 -7.58 8.25
N ILE A 10 6.71 -6.47 8.94
CA ILE A 10 6.46 -6.44 10.40
C ILE A 10 5.00 -6.09 10.69
N GLN A 11 4.46 -5.09 9.99
CA GLN A 11 3.11 -4.56 10.22
C GLN A 11 2.27 -4.58 8.93
N THR A 12 0.95 -4.62 9.09
CA THR A 12 0.03 -4.35 7.99
C THR A 12 0.11 -2.86 7.64
N MET A 13 0.29 -2.54 6.36
CA MET A 13 0.23 -1.18 5.84
C MET A 13 -1.18 -0.87 5.33
N TYR A 14 -1.59 0.37 5.49
CA TYR A 14 -2.85 0.89 4.96
C TYR A 14 -2.60 1.89 3.83
N LEU A 15 -3.20 1.62 2.67
CA LEU A 15 -3.12 2.47 1.49
C LEU A 15 -4.51 3.00 1.16
N ALA A 16 -4.71 4.31 1.28
CA ALA A 16 -5.95 4.97 0.90
C ALA A 16 -5.90 5.39 -0.57
N GLU A 17 -6.88 4.94 -1.34
CA GLU A 17 -7.03 5.28 -2.75
C GLU A 17 -8.04 6.41 -2.95
N TYR A 18 -7.59 7.41 -3.70
CA TYR A 18 -8.37 8.52 -4.22
C TYR A 18 -8.34 8.48 -5.75
N PRO A 19 -9.25 9.19 -6.45
CA PRO A 19 -9.37 9.10 -7.91
C PRO A 19 -8.07 9.35 -8.70
N ASP A 20 -7.15 10.15 -8.17
CA ASP A 20 -5.94 10.61 -8.85
C ASP A 20 -4.66 10.35 -8.04
N LYS A 21 -4.76 9.72 -6.87
CA LYS A 21 -3.63 9.58 -5.95
C LYS A 21 -3.81 8.47 -4.93
N LEU A 22 -2.67 8.05 -4.39
CA LEU A 22 -2.57 7.11 -3.30
C LEU A 22 -1.96 7.81 -2.09
N LEU A 23 -2.52 7.55 -0.90
CA LEU A 23 -1.99 8.00 0.37
C LEU A 23 -1.63 6.77 1.20
N LEU A 24 -0.33 6.59 1.42
CA LEU A 24 0.15 5.62 2.39
C LEU A 24 -0.02 6.21 3.80
N LEU A 25 -0.85 5.58 4.61
CA LEU A 25 -1.21 6.09 5.94
C LEU A 25 -0.15 5.75 7.02
N ASP A 26 0.78 4.84 6.72
CA ASP A 26 1.83 4.40 7.62
C ASP A 26 3.24 4.73 7.11
N GLY A 27 4.22 4.71 8.01
CA GLY A 27 5.62 4.64 7.61
C GLY A 27 5.97 3.23 7.14
N ALA A 28 5.99 3.00 5.82
CA ALA A 28 6.57 1.78 5.27
C ALA A 28 8.08 1.73 5.55
N SER A 29 8.61 0.53 5.79
CA SER A 29 10.05 0.31 5.85
C SER A 29 10.62 0.02 4.47
N ARG A 30 11.96 0.00 4.35
CA ARG A 30 12.64 -0.41 3.10
C ARG A 30 12.24 -1.82 2.65
N ALA A 31 11.99 -2.74 3.58
CA ALA A 31 11.60 -4.11 3.28
C ALA A 31 10.17 -4.20 2.71
N ASP A 32 9.34 -3.19 2.96
CA ASP A 32 7.95 -3.16 2.52
C ASP A 32 7.77 -2.64 1.09
N ILE A 33 8.81 -2.01 0.52
CA ILE A 33 8.73 -1.37 -0.81
C ILE A 33 8.35 -2.37 -1.91
N SER A 34 8.88 -3.60 -1.88
CA SER A 34 8.53 -4.62 -2.89
C SER A 34 7.06 -5.02 -2.81
N HIS A 35 6.52 -5.18 -1.60
CA HIS A 35 5.13 -5.53 -1.35
C HIS A 35 4.19 -4.40 -1.80
N LEU A 36 4.58 -3.15 -1.54
CA LEU A 36 3.80 -1.99 -1.94
C LEU A 36 3.74 -1.84 -3.47
N LYS A 37 4.88 -2.01 -4.15
CA LYS A 37 4.96 -1.97 -5.62
C LYS A 37 4.12 -3.07 -6.25
N ASP A 38 4.27 -4.30 -5.79
CA ASP A 38 3.51 -5.43 -6.32
C ASP A 38 1.99 -5.21 -6.18
N PHE A 39 1.56 -4.70 -5.01
CA PHE A 39 0.15 -4.37 -4.80
C PHE A 39 -0.35 -3.32 -5.80
N ILE A 40 0.38 -2.20 -5.96
CA ILE A 40 -0.02 -1.09 -6.83
C ILE A 40 -0.01 -1.51 -8.30
N GLU A 41 0.97 -2.30 -8.73
CA GLU A 41 1.16 -2.66 -10.15
C GLU A 41 0.25 -3.81 -10.59
N HIS A 42 -0.10 -4.74 -9.70
CA HIS A 42 -0.78 -5.99 -10.07
C HIS A 42 -2.12 -6.24 -9.38
N GLN A 43 -2.38 -5.61 -8.23
CA GLN A 43 -3.55 -5.93 -7.39
C GLN A 43 -4.55 -4.77 -7.27
N LEU A 44 -4.12 -3.54 -7.61
CA LEU A 44 -4.97 -2.36 -7.61
C LEU A 44 -5.82 -2.32 -8.90
N HIS A 45 -7.16 -2.23 -8.77
CA HIS A 45 -8.13 -2.28 -9.86
C HIS A 45 -9.12 -1.12 -9.82
#